data_AF-K1SUU7-F1
#
_entry.id   AF-K1SUU7-F1
#
_cell.length_a   1.000
_cell.length_b   1.000
_cell.length_c   1.000
_cell.angle_alpha   90.00
_cell.angle_beta   90.00
_cell.angle_gamma   90.00
#
_symmetry.space_group_name_H-M   'P 1'
#
loop_
_entity.id
_entity.type
_entity.pdbx_description
1 polymer ?
#
loop_
_entity_poly.entity_id
_entity_poly.type
_entity_poly.pdbx_seq_one_letter_code
_entity_poly.pdbx_strand_id
1 'polypeptide(L)'
;MDDIREIAYYLEREHQNVEARTLKAGMYSIFTIIMESHISSHGIKENFQLTGECEFCLWEGIQMIERMMEQLKGVVPKWVLNRLQEAKEVLECFLQKNSKYVLHLRMDKEKIPVLCAASREIPQLLREMLWDREQALSVILTSGTLKAGKGFARTLQMTGLEGRTDVQSYVAESPFAYEENCLLYLPKTLRKCKRGSREEAEMVAGQIHSLICSTYGHTLVLFTSYTLMGSVYQILRDGIPFPMVEVWRHSQEEILR
;
A
#
# COMPACT_ATOMS: atom_id res chain seq x y z
N MET A 1 10.78 -2.84 -10.12
CA MET A 1 11.32 -2.54 -11.45
C MET A 1 10.44 -1.57 -12.23
N ASP A 2 9.12 -1.54 -12.00
CA ASP A 2 8.19 -0.67 -12.73
C ASP A 2 8.58 0.82 -12.69
N ASP A 3 8.98 1.38 -11.54
CA ASP A 3 9.44 2.78 -11.45
C ASP A 3 10.66 3.06 -12.34
N ILE A 4 11.64 2.15 -12.37
CA ILE A 4 12.84 2.31 -13.21
C ILE A 4 12.50 2.19 -14.69
N ARG A 5 11.57 1.29 -15.05
CA ARG A 5 11.07 1.17 -16.43
C ARG A 5 10.35 2.44 -16.86
N GLU A 6 9.54 2.99 -15.97
CA GLU A 6 8.83 4.25 -16.18
C GLU A 6 9.83 5.40 -16.41
N ILE A 7 10.82 5.58 -15.53
CA ILE A 7 11.85 6.61 -15.69
C ILE A 7 12.58 6.45 -17.02
N ALA A 8 12.99 5.23 -17.35
CA ALA A 8 13.72 4.97 -18.59
C ALA A 8 12.85 5.21 -19.84
N TYR A 9 11.55 4.91 -19.77
CA TYR A 9 10.59 5.26 -20.83
C TYR A 9 10.51 6.78 -21.03
N TYR A 10 10.49 7.57 -19.95
CA TYR A 10 10.49 9.02 -20.07
C TYR A 10 11.81 9.56 -20.62
N LEU A 11 12.96 8.99 -20.23
CA LEU A 11 14.26 9.33 -20.82
C LEU A 11 14.29 9.06 -22.33
N GLU A 12 13.73 7.93 -22.79
CA GLU A 12 13.62 7.60 -24.22
C GLU A 12 12.78 8.64 -24.98
N ARG A 13 11.68 9.12 -24.37
CA ARG A 13 10.84 10.17 -24.95
C ARG A 13 11.55 11.52 -25.06
N GLU A 14 12.47 11.81 -24.16
CA GLU A 14 13.33 13.01 -24.19
C GLU A 14 14.62 12.77 -25.01
N HIS A 15 14.64 11.75 -25.86
CA HIS A 15 15.75 11.36 -26.73
C HIS A 15 17.03 10.91 -26.01
N GLN A 16 16.97 10.64 -24.70
CA GLN A 16 18.09 10.18 -23.86
C GLN A 16 18.19 8.66 -23.84
N ASN A 17 18.38 8.06 -25.03
CA ASN A 17 18.36 6.60 -25.22
C ASN A 17 19.58 5.89 -24.60
N VAL A 18 20.70 6.59 -24.43
CA VAL A 18 21.91 6.02 -23.83
C VAL A 18 21.70 5.93 -22.33
N GLU A 19 21.23 7.00 -21.72
CA GLU A 19 20.94 7.15 -20.29
C GLU A 19 19.83 6.18 -19.86
N ALA A 20 18.77 6.04 -20.68
CA ALA A 20 17.73 5.05 -20.43
C ALA A 20 18.27 3.61 -20.39
N ARG A 21 19.18 3.25 -21.31
CA ARG A 21 19.81 1.92 -21.35
C ARG A 21 20.76 1.72 -20.16
N THR A 22 21.56 2.73 -19.84
CA THR A 22 22.47 2.73 -18.69
C THR A 22 21.69 2.55 -17.39
N LEU A 23 20.58 3.29 -17.20
CA LEU A 23 19.74 3.17 -16.01
C LEU A 23 19.15 1.76 -15.88
N LYS A 24 18.55 1.22 -16.96
CA LYS A 24 17.98 -0.14 -16.95
C LYS A 24 19.04 -1.18 -16.60
N ALA A 25 20.20 -1.13 -17.26
CA ALA A 25 21.27 -2.12 -17.07
C ALA A 25 21.88 -2.03 -15.67
N GLY A 26 22.19 -0.82 -15.19
CA GLY A 26 22.75 -0.60 -13.86
C GLY A 26 21.80 -1.06 -12.75
N MET A 27 20.54 -0.64 -12.80
CA MET A 27 19.55 -1.03 -11.79
C MET A 27 19.26 -2.54 -11.82
N TYR A 28 19.21 -3.16 -13.01
CA TYR A 28 19.04 -4.61 -13.13
C TYR A 28 20.21 -5.38 -12.49
N SER A 29 21.44 -4.92 -12.70
CA SER A 29 22.62 -5.51 -12.06
C SER A 29 22.56 -5.40 -10.54
N ILE A 30 22.21 -4.23 -10.01
CA ILE A 30 22.06 -3.99 -8.56
C ILE A 30 20.99 -4.92 -7.97
N PHE A 31 19.82 -4.99 -8.59
CA PHE A 31 18.72 -5.84 -8.10
C PHE A 31 19.08 -7.33 -8.17
N THR A 32 19.86 -7.75 -9.16
CA THR A 32 20.35 -9.14 -9.26
C THR A 32 21.28 -9.48 -8.09
N ILE A 33 22.26 -8.62 -7.79
CA ILE A 33 23.18 -8.82 -6.65
C ILE A 33 22.40 -8.86 -5.33
N ILE A 34 21.45 -7.94 -5.14
CA ILE A 34 20.58 -7.94 -3.95
C ILE A 34 19.78 -9.24 -3.88
N MET A 35 19.25 -9.73 -5.01
CA MET A 35 18.53 -11.00 -5.07
C MET A 35 19.39 -12.16 -4.60
N GLU A 36 20.60 -12.31 -5.17
CA GLU A 36 21.53 -13.40 -4.85
C GLU A 36 21.91 -13.40 -3.36
N SER A 37 22.12 -12.22 -2.78
CA SER A 37 22.39 -12.06 -1.34
C SER A 37 21.21 -12.46 -0.43
N HIS A 38 19.98 -12.52 -0.96
CA HIS A 38 18.75 -12.69 -0.17
C HIS A 38 17.92 -13.92 -0.54
N ILE A 39 18.36 -14.73 -1.51
CA ILE A 39 17.74 -16.02 -1.83
C ILE A 39 18.04 -17.04 -0.73
N SER A 40 17.01 -17.76 -0.29
CA SER A 40 17.12 -18.93 0.58
C SER A 40 16.36 -20.12 -0.01
N SER A 41 16.55 -21.31 0.56
CA SER A 41 15.82 -22.54 0.18
C SER A 41 14.30 -22.42 0.29
N HIS A 42 13.78 -21.42 1.00
CA HIS A 42 12.36 -21.16 1.20
C HIS A 42 11.85 -19.93 0.42
N GLY A 43 12.65 -19.40 -0.51
CA GLY A 43 12.40 -18.15 -1.23
C GLY A 43 13.26 -16.99 -0.72
N ILE A 44 12.95 -15.77 -1.15
CA ILE A 44 13.70 -14.57 -0.72
C ILE A 44 13.33 -14.21 0.72
N LYS A 45 14.33 -13.85 1.51
CA LYS A 45 14.12 -13.22 2.82
C LYS A 45 13.46 -11.85 2.62
N GLU A 46 12.26 -11.65 3.17
CA GLU A 46 11.55 -10.36 3.09
C GLU A 46 12.33 -9.22 3.78
N ASN A 47 13.09 -9.57 4.82
CA ASN A 47 13.94 -8.64 5.57
C ASN A 47 15.27 -8.43 4.85
N PHE A 48 15.53 -7.19 4.45
CA PHE A 48 16.79 -6.78 3.87
C PHE A 48 17.94 -6.84 4.88
N GLN A 49 19.06 -7.41 4.46
CA GLN A 49 20.33 -7.47 5.17
C GLN A 49 21.40 -6.80 4.31
N LEU A 50 21.98 -5.70 4.81
CA LEU A 50 23.09 -5.03 4.13
C LEU A 50 24.36 -5.88 4.27
N THR A 51 24.65 -6.70 3.24
CA THR A 51 25.95 -7.37 3.06
C THR A 51 26.96 -6.38 2.45
N GLY A 52 28.25 -6.71 2.48
CA GLY A 52 29.28 -5.86 1.84
C GLY A 52 29.07 -5.71 0.33
N GLU A 53 28.58 -6.76 -0.34
CA GLU A 53 28.22 -6.71 -1.76
C GLU A 53 27.02 -5.79 -2.01
N CYS A 54 26.00 -5.85 -1.14
CA CYS A 54 24.86 -4.93 -1.20
C CYS A 54 25.28 -3.49 -0.95
N GLU A 55 26.17 -3.24 0.00
CA GLU A 55 26.69 -1.90 0.29
C GLU A 55 27.40 -1.31 -0.93
N PHE A 56 28.28 -2.09 -1.55
CA PHE A 56 28.99 -1.67 -2.75
C PHE A 56 28.06 -1.42 -3.94
N CYS A 57 27.12 -2.33 -4.22
CA CYS A 57 26.22 -2.17 -5.37
C CYS A 57 25.22 -1.03 -5.18
N LEU A 58 24.73 -0.79 -3.96
CA LEU A 58 23.88 0.36 -3.65
C LEU A 58 24.65 1.67 -3.82
N TRP A 59 25.90 1.73 -3.36
CA TRP A 59 26.76 2.90 -3.54
C TRP A 59 27.03 3.19 -5.02
N GLU A 60 27.39 2.19 -5.83
CA GLU A 60 27.56 2.32 -7.28
C GLU A 60 26.27 2.83 -7.95
N GLY A 61 25.10 2.31 -7.54
CA GLY A 61 23.81 2.78 -8.04
C GLY A 61 23.52 4.24 -7.74
N ILE A 62 23.82 4.67 -6.51
CA ILE A 62 23.69 6.08 -6.09
C ILE A 62 24.59 6.96 -6.96
N GLN A 63 25.87 6.59 -7.10
CA GLN A 63 26.83 7.34 -7.92
C GLN A 63 26.42 7.40 -9.40
N MET A 64 25.88 6.31 -9.94
CA MET A 64 25.36 6.26 -11.31
C MET A 64 24.21 7.25 -11.50
N ILE A 65 23.22 7.26 -10.58
CA ILE A 65 22.06 8.16 -10.68
C ILE A 65 22.50 9.62 -10.50
N GLU A 66 23.40 9.91 -9.56
CA GLU A 66 23.94 11.27 -9.36
C GLU A 66 24.58 11.84 -10.63
N ARG A 67 25.50 11.08 -11.24
CA ARG A 67 26.16 11.50 -12.49
C ARG A 67 25.15 11.70 -13.61
N MET A 68 24.16 10.82 -13.72
CA MET A 68 23.09 10.93 -14.72
C MET A 68 22.26 12.20 -14.50
N MET A 69 21.89 12.51 -13.27
CA MET A 69 21.14 13.72 -12.95
C MET A 69 21.92 15.00 -13.29
N GLU A 70 23.23 15.02 -13.07
CA GLU A 70 24.09 16.14 -13.46
C GLU A 70 24.14 16.33 -14.98
N GLN A 71 24.29 15.24 -15.74
CA GLN A 71 24.33 15.25 -17.21
C GLN A 71 22.99 15.68 -17.82
N LEU A 72 21.88 15.25 -17.22
CA LEU A 72 20.54 15.51 -17.72
C LEU A 72 19.98 16.88 -17.29
N LYS A 73 20.71 17.62 -16.45
CA LYS A 73 20.28 18.91 -15.92
C LYS A 73 20.09 19.92 -17.05
N GLY A 74 18.85 20.37 -17.25
CA GLY A 74 18.49 21.29 -18.33
C GLY A 74 18.28 20.62 -19.69
N VAL A 75 18.55 19.32 -19.81
CA VAL A 75 18.29 18.51 -21.02
C VAL A 75 16.89 17.90 -20.94
N VAL A 76 16.48 17.44 -19.76
CA VAL A 76 15.16 16.81 -19.54
C VAL A 76 14.29 17.66 -18.60
N PRO A 77 12.96 17.47 -18.62
CA PRO A 77 12.06 18.14 -17.69
C PRO A 77 12.41 17.86 -16.22
N LYS A 78 12.18 18.87 -15.35
CA LYS A 78 12.46 18.77 -13.91
C LYS A 78 11.80 17.57 -13.24
N TRP A 79 10.61 17.18 -13.68
CA TRP A 79 9.90 16.04 -13.09
C TRP A 79 10.60 14.69 -13.36
N VAL A 80 11.32 14.53 -14.48
CA VAL A 80 12.15 13.34 -14.74
C VAL A 80 13.33 13.28 -13.76
N LEU A 81 13.98 14.44 -13.54
CA LEU A 81 15.06 14.57 -12.54
C LEU A 81 14.55 14.27 -11.13
N ASN A 82 13.33 14.72 -10.78
CA ASN A 82 12.72 14.40 -9.49
C ASN A 82 12.49 12.88 -9.35
N ARG A 83 12.07 12.17 -10.39
CA ARG A 83 11.90 10.71 -10.33
C ARG A 83 13.23 9.97 -10.19
N LEU A 84 14.30 10.45 -10.83
CA LEU A 84 15.65 9.94 -10.60
C LEU A 84 16.12 10.19 -9.15
N GLN A 85 15.86 11.39 -8.63
CA GLN A 85 16.16 11.75 -7.24
C GLN A 85 15.41 10.85 -6.25
N GLU A 86 14.12 10.60 -6.46
CA GLU A 86 13.33 9.67 -5.65
C GLU A 86 13.92 8.24 -5.69
N ALA A 87 14.33 7.76 -6.87
CA ALA A 87 14.98 6.45 -7.00
C ALA A 87 16.31 6.40 -6.23
N LYS A 88 17.11 7.46 -6.30
CA LYS A 88 18.36 7.61 -5.54
C LYS A 88 18.11 7.58 -4.03
N GLU A 89 17.13 8.34 -3.53
CA GLU A 89 16.77 8.41 -2.11
C GLU A 89 16.38 7.04 -1.55
N VAL A 90 15.70 6.21 -2.36
CA VAL A 90 15.41 4.82 -1.97
C VAL A 90 16.70 4.02 -1.80
N LEU A 91 17.67 4.12 -2.71
CA LEU A 91 18.96 3.42 -2.55
C LEU A 91 19.72 3.92 -1.31
N GLU A 92 19.73 5.24 -1.07
CA GLU A 92 20.34 5.84 0.12
C GLU A 92 19.71 5.34 1.42
N CYS A 93 18.38 5.21 1.46
CA CYS A 93 17.67 4.66 2.62
C CYS A 93 18.16 3.25 2.98
N PHE A 94 18.38 2.41 1.96
CA PHE A 94 18.89 1.04 2.15
C PHE A 94 20.37 1.01 2.54
N LEU A 95 21.19 1.87 1.94
CA LEU A 95 22.61 1.97 2.25
C LEU A 95 22.83 2.44 3.70
N GLN A 96 22.06 3.44 4.16
CA GLN A 96 22.20 4.03 5.49
C GLN A 96 21.48 3.25 6.60
N LYS A 97 20.65 2.25 6.25
CA LYS A 97 19.71 1.59 7.18
C LYS A 97 18.89 2.60 7.99
N ASN A 98 18.31 3.58 7.30
CA ASN A 98 17.63 4.68 7.96
C ASN A 98 16.42 4.18 8.78
N SER A 99 16.49 4.31 10.11
CA SER A 99 15.46 3.82 11.04
C SER A 99 14.12 4.55 10.92
N LYS A 100 14.11 5.70 10.25
CA LYS A 100 12.90 6.46 9.90
C LYS A 100 12.07 5.76 8.82
N TYR A 101 12.61 4.75 8.15
CA TYR A 101 11.94 3.98 7.11
C TYR A 101 11.78 2.52 7.51
N VAL A 102 10.68 1.92 7.08
CA VAL A 102 10.52 0.46 7.03
C VAL A 102 11.01 0.01 5.66
N LEU A 103 12.13 -0.70 5.66
CA LEU A 103 12.81 -1.19 4.45
C LEU A 103 12.48 -2.66 4.25
N HIS A 104 11.92 -3.01 3.09
CA HIS A 104 11.61 -4.40 2.74
C HIS A 104 11.81 -4.64 1.25
N LEU A 105 12.00 -5.91 0.90
CA LEU A 105 12.07 -6.34 -0.49
C LEU A 105 10.71 -6.90 -0.93
N ARG A 106 10.28 -6.52 -2.13
CA ARG A 106 9.09 -7.10 -2.79
C ARG A 106 9.48 -7.66 -4.13
N MET A 107 8.99 -8.85 -4.47
CA MET A 107 9.21 -9.41 -5.80
C MET A 107 8.21 -8.84 -6.80
N ASP A 108 8.71 -8.43 -7.96
CA ASP A 108 7.86 -8.14 -9.11
C ASP A 108 7.46 -9.42 -9.87
N LYS A 109 6.71 -9.24 -10.96
CA LYS A 109 6.22 -10.33 -11.80
C LYS A 109 7.35 -11.14 -12.47
N GLU A 110 8.51 -10.53 -12.67
CA GLU A 110 9.69 -11.15 -13.29
C GLU A 110 10.65 -11.72 -12.24
N LYS A 111 10.22 -11.77 -10.98
CA LYS A 111 11.02 -12.22 -9.84
C LYS A 111 12.28 -11.36 -9.62
N ILE A 112 12.22 -10.07 -9.93
CA ILE A 112 13.27 -9.12 -9.59
C ILE A 112 12.91 -8.45 -8.26
N PRO A 113 13.83 -8.33 -7.29
CA PRO A 113 13.54 -7.65 -6.05
C PRO A 113 13.39 -6.15 -6.30
N VAL A 114 12.34 -5.59 -5.70
CA VAL A 114 12.05 -4.16 -5.66
C VAL A 114 12.33 -3.69 -4.24
N LEU A 115 13.16 -2.66 -4.13
CA LEU A 115 13.43 -2.00 -2.86
C LEU A 115 12.24 -1.12 -2.49
N CYS A 116 11.67 -1.35 -1.32
CA CYS A 116 10.54 -0.58 -0.82
C CYS A 116 10.93 0.12 0.50
N ALA A 117 10.92 1.46 0.47
CA ALA A 117 11.14 2.29 1.64
C ALA A 117 9.83 3.00 2.02
N ALA A 118 9.23 2.61 3.16
CA ALA A 118 8.01 3.25 3.67
C ALA A 118 8.35 4.14 4.87
N SER A 119 8.16 5.46 4.74
CA SER A 119 8.45 6.40 5.82
C SER A 119 7.55 6.16 7.04
N ARG A 120 8.15 6.22 8.23
CA ARG A 120 7.46 6.20 9.53
C ARG A 120 7.06 7.61 9.99
N GLU A 121 7.53 8.63 9.27
CA GLU A 121 7.41 10.04 9.64
C GLU A 121 6.35 10.77 8.80
N ILE A 122 5.40 10.05 8.18
CA ILE A 122 4.30 10.63 7.39
C ILE A 122 3.59 11.78 8.12
N PRO A 123 3.24 11.68 9.43
CA PRO A 123 2.68 12.82 10.16
C PRO A 123 3.54 14.07 10.14
N GLN A 124 4.85 13.92 10.33
CA GLN A 124 5.78 15.05 10.37
C GLN A 124 5.96 15.67 8.98
N LEU A 125 6.04 14.84 7.95
CA LEU A 125 6.06 15.31 6.57
C LEU A 125 4.79 16.09 6.21
N LEU A 126 3.61 15.62 6.61
CA LEU A 126 2.36 16.35 6.40
C LEU A 126 2.35 17.69 7.13
N ARG A 127 2.88 17.73 8.36
CA ARG A 127 3.03 18.99 9.11
C ARG A 127 3.87 20.00 8.37
N GLU A 128 5.11 19.64 8.04
CA GLU A 128 6.05 20.53 7.39
C GLU A 128 5.55 20.96 6.00
N MET A 129 4.99 20.01 5.24
CA MET A 129 4.59 20.25 3.86
C MET A 129 3.21 20.87 3.69
N LEU A 130 2.31 20.82 4.67
CA LEU A 130 0.94 21.33 4.51
C LEU A 130 0.52 22.33 5.60
N TRP A 131 0.87 22.07 6.86
CA TRP A 131 0.31 22.81 8.01
C TRP A 131 1.19 23.97 8.47
N ASP A 132 2.51 23.84 8.34
CA ASP A 132 3.49 24.82 8.82
C ASP A 132 3.98 25.76 7.71
N ARG A 133 3.32 25.75 6.55
CA ARG A 133 3.65 26.68 5.45
C ARG A 133 3.39 28.13 5.87
N GLU A 134 4.30 29.02 5.48
CA GLU A 134 4.21 30.47 5.76
C GLU A 134 2.94 31.13 5.21
N GLN A 135 2.35 30.55 4.16
CA GLN A 135 1.06 30.95 3.63
C GLN A 135 -0.04 30.24 4.42
N ALA A 136 -0.65 30.95 5.37
CA ALA A 136 -1.73 30.43 6.20
C ALA A 136 -2.94 30.02 5.35
N LEU A 137 -3.02 28.74 5.00
CA LEU A 137 -4.17 28.15 4.33
C LEU A 137 -5.19 27.73 5.39
N SER A 138 -6.41 28.26 5.31
CA SER A 138 -7.53 27.72 6.07
C SER A 138 -7.99 26.42 5.42
N VAL A 139 -7.88 25.30 6.14
CA VAL A 139 -8.16 23.96 5.61
C VAL A 139 -9.33 23.33 6.37
N ILE A 140 -10.29 22.75 5.61
CA ILE A 140 -11.40 21.96 6.16
C ILE A 140 -11.17 20.50 5.81
N LEU A 141 -10.97 19.66 6.83
CA LEU A 141 -10.95 18.20 6.69
C LEU A 141 -12.32 17.64 7.07
N THR A 142 -13.04 17.08 6.10
CA THR A 142 -14.37 16.50 6.31
C THR A 142 -14.45 15.07 5.80
N SER A 143 -14.99 14.17 6.61
CA SER A 143 -15.34 12.80 6.24
C SER A 143 -16.21 12.19 7.34
N GLY A 144 -17.11 11.27 6.95
CA GLY A 144 -17.98 10.54 7.87
C GLY A 144 -17.25 9.61 8.86
N THR A 145 -15.93 9.42 8.69
CA THR A 145 -15.13 8.44 9.46
C THR A 145 -13.85 9.02 10.07
N LEU A 146 -13.71 10.36 10.15
CA LEU A 146 -12.54 11.00 10.78
C LEU A 146 -12.46 10.75 12.29
N LYS A 147 -13.60 10.57 12.97
CA LYS A 147 -13.63 10.23 14.39
C LYS A 147 -13.36 8.73 14.54
N ALA A 148 -12.30 8.38 15.26
CA ALA A 148 -11.96 6.99 15.56
C ALA A 148 -12.16 6.70 17.05
N GLY A 149 -13.07 5.78 17.37
CA GLY A 149 -13.39 5.43 18.76
C GLY A 149 -13.89 6.64 19.54
N LYS A 150 -13.14 7.07 20.56
CA LYS A 150 -13.55 8.13 21.50
C LYS A 150 -13.29 9.56 21.00
N GLY A 151 -12.62 9.78 19.87
CA GLY A 151 -12.36 11.14 19.39
C GLY A 151 -11.49 11.24 18.14
N PHE A 152 -10.83 12.38 17.97
CA PHE A 152 -9.98 12.69 16.81
C PHE A 152 -8.49 12.42 17.03
N ALA A 153 -8.07 11.96 18.22
CA ALA A 153 -6.66 11.80 18.57
C ALA A 153 -5.85 11.03 17.51
N ARG A 154 -6.36 9.88 17.06
CA ARG A 154 -5.69 9.09 16.01
C ARG A 154 -5.59 9.85 14.69
N THR A 155 -6.63 10.56 14.29
CA THR A 155 -6.65 11.33 13.05
C THR A 155 -5.65 12.47 13.12
N LEU A 156 -5.65 13.24 14.21
CA LEU A 156 -4.71 14.32 14.44
C LEU A 156 -3.25 13.82 14.44
N GLN A 157 -3.00 12.67 15.05
CA GLN A 157 -1.68 12.05 15.03
C GLN A 157 -1.29 11.63 13.61
N MET A 158 -2.15 10.90 12.90
CA MET A 158 -1.85 10.39 11.55
C MET A 158 -1.70 11.49 10.51
N THR A 159 -2.42 12.61 10.68
CA THR A 159 -2.35 13.75 9.75
C THR A 159 -1.30 14.77 10.15
N GLY A 160 -0.61 14.63 11.27
CA GLY A 160 0.41 15.59 11.70
C GLY A 160 -0.13 16.85 12.39
N LEU A 161 -1.39 16.86 12.82
CA LEU A 161 -2.05 17.98 13.50
C LEU A 161 -1.99 17.90 15.03
N GLU A 162 -1.46 16.81 15.58
CA GLU A 162 -1.37 16.60 17.04
C GLU A 162 -0.61 17.73 17.76
N GLY A 163 -1.19 18.29 18.83
CA GLY A 163 -0.56 19.36 19.61
C GLY A 163 -0.66 20.77 19.00
N ARG A 164 -1.29 20.93 17.83
CA ARG A 164 -1.66 22.26 17.32
C ARG A 164 -2.85 22.82 18.09
N THR A 165 -2.81 24.12 18.39
CA THR A 165 -3.85 24.83 19.17
C THR A 165 -4.91 25.49 18.30
N ASP A 166 -4.63 25.66 17.00
CA ASP A 166 -5.51 26.28 16.01
C ASP A 166 -6.41 25.28 15.28
N VAL A 167 -6.44 24.02 15.74
CA VAL A 167 -7.27 22.97 15.16
C VAL A 167 -8.59 22.87 15.91
N GLN A 168 -9.68 23.09 15.19
CA GLN A 168 -11.04 22.88 15.69
C GLN A 168 -11.58 21.54 15.19
N SER A 169 -12.32 20.84 16.07
CA SER A 169 -12.95 19.56 15.72
C SER A 169 -14.46 19.64 15.94
N TYR A 170 -15.21 19.05 15.02
CA TYR A 170 -16.66 19.03 15.04
C TYR A 170 -17.17 17.66 14.63
N VAL A 171 -18.22 17.18 15.31
CA VAL A 171 -18.90 15.94 14.98
C VAL A 171 -20.33 16.30 14.63
N ALA A 172 -20.71 16.10 13.37
CA ALA A 172 -22.11 16.10 12.98
C ALA A 172 -22.74 14.78 13.44
N GLU A 173 -23.84 14.85 14.18
CA GLU A 173 -24.61 13.67 14.53
C GLU A 173 -25.26 13.07 13.27
N SER A 174 -25.38 11.75 13.25
CA SER A 174 -26.02 11.07 12.13
C SER A 174 -27.52 11.39 12.12
N PRO A 175 -28.11 11.75 10.98
CA PRO A 175 -29.53 12.03 10.89
C PRO A 175 -30.39 10.75 10.88
N PHE A 176 -29.79 9.56 10.90
CA PHE A 176 -30.49 8.28 10.77
C PHE A 176 -30.88 7.68 12.13
N ALA A 177 -32.12 7.18 12.24
CA ALA A 177 -32.62 6.49 13.43
C ALA A 177 -32.14 5.03 13.47
N TYR A 178 -30.90 4.79 13.92
CA TYR A 178 -30.32 3.44 13.95
C TYR A 178 -31.05 2.46 14.86
N GLU A 179 -31.60 2.92 16.00
CA GLU A 179 -32.32 2.04 16.93
C GLU A 179 -33.58 1.43 16.30
N GLU A 180 -34.20 2.14 15.37
CA GLU A 180 -35.40 1.69 14.65
C GLU A 180 -35.06 0.91 13.38
N ASN A 181 -33.97 1.30 12.70
CA ASN A 181 -33.66 0.82 11.34
C ASN A 181 -32.50 -0.17 11.26
N CYS A 182 -31.81 -0.48 12.36
CA CYS A 182 -30.63 -1.34 12.35
C CYS A 182 -30.68 -2.41 13.44
N LEU A 183 -30.29 -3.63 13.06
CA LEU A 183 -30.09 -4.75 13.97
C LEU A 183 -28.60 -5.11 14.03
N LEU A 184 -28.02 -5.06 15.23
CA LEU A 184 -26.68 -5.59 15.47
C LEU A 184 -26.76 -7.05 15.90
N TYR A 185 -26.36 -7.95 15.02
CA TYR A 185 -26.33 -9.39 15.27
C TYR A 185 -24.91 -9.88 15.57
N LEU A 186 -24.72 -10.50 16.74
CA LEU A 186 -23.47 -11.14 17.14
C LEU A 186 -23.73 -12.63 17.37
N PRO A 187 -23.32 -13.53 16.46
CA PRO A 187 -23.62 -14.95 16.57
C PRO A 187 -22.87 -15.58 17.75
N LYS A 188 -23.61 -16.05 18.75
CA LYS A 188 -23.06 -16.73 19.95
C LYS A 188 -22.68 -18.18 19.70
N THR A 189 -23.10 -18.74 18.58
CA THR A 189 -22.94 -20.15 18.21
C THR A 189 -21.58 -20.45 17.57
N LEU A 190 -20.82 -19.41 17.18
CA LEU A 190 -19.52 -19.59 16.55
C LEU A 190 -18.48 -20.09 17.55
N ARG A 191 -17.82 -21.19 17.18
CA ARG A 191 -16.75 -21.79 17.97
C ARG A 191 -15.42 -21.16 17.59
N LYS A 192 -14.49 -21.11 18.54
CA LYS A 192 -13.10 -20.78 18.22
C LYS A 192 -12.53 -21.88 17.33
N CYS A 193 -12.08 -21.49 16.14
CA CYS A 193 -11.38 -22.33 15.19
C CYS A 193 -10.08 -21.63 14.77
N LYS A 194 -9.21 -22.37 14.09
CA LYS A 194 -7.97 -21.81 13.56
C LYS A 194 -8.31 -20.88 12.39
N ARG A 195 -7.82 -19.64 12.43
CA ARG A 195 -7.98 -18.69 11.32
C ARG A 195 -7.41 -19.27 10.03
N GLY A 196 -8.18 -19.17 8.95
CA GLY A 196 -7.90 -19.75 7.63
C GLY A 196 -8.15 -21.25 7.53
N SER A 197 -8.72 -21.91 8.56
CA SER A 197 -9.05 -23.34 8.45
C SER A 197 -10.33 -23.56 7.64
N ARG A 198 -10.46 -24.78 7.12
CA ARG A 198 -11.69 -25.22 6.46
C ARG A 198 -12.90 -25.16 7.41
N GLU A 199 -12.70 -25.46 8.71
CA GLU A 199 -13.78 -25.37 9.69
C GLU A 199 -14.26 -23.92 9.88
N GLU A 200 -13.35 -22.93 9.84
CA GLU A 200 -13.73 -21.51 9.86
C GLU A 200 -14.58 -21.17 8.64
N ALA A 201 -14.15 -21.58 7.45
CA ALA A 201 -14.87 -21.32 6.21
C ALA A 201 -16.28 -21.94 6.21
N GLU A 202 -16.41 -23.21 6.60
CA GLU A 202 -17.71 -23.91 6.68
C GLU A 202 -18.65 -23.26 7.71
N MET A 203 -18.13 -22.88 8.88
CA MET A 203 -18.90 -22.24 9.94
C MET A 203 -19.41 -20.86 9.51
N VAL A 204 -18.53 -20.04 8.93
CA VAL A 204 -18.86 -18.69 8.45
C VAL A 204 -19.83 -18.77 7.27
N ALA A 205 -19.61 -19.71 6.33
CA ALA A 205 -20.51 -19.96 5.22
C ALA A 205 -21.92 -20.33 5.71
N GLY A 206 -22.04 -21.22 6.70
CA GLY A 206 -23.35 -21.59 7.26
C GLY A 206 -24.10 -20.41 7.88
N GLN A 207 -23.41 -19.51 8.59
CA GLN A 207 -24.04 -18.29 9.10
C GLN A 207 -24.47 -17.33 8.00
N ILE A 208 -23.59 -17.11 7.01
CA ILE A 208 -23.88 -16.23 5.87
C ILE A 208 -25.08 -16.76 5.08
N HIS A 209 -25.14 -18.07 4.83
CA HIS A 209 -26.27 -18.72 4.15
C HIS A 209 -27.59 -18.42 4.84
N SER A 210 -27.65 -18.61 6.16
CA SER A 210 -28.86 -18.34 6.96
C SER A 210 -29.30 -16.87 6.88
N LEU A 211 -28.35 -15.92 6.93
CA LEU A 211 -28.63 -14.50 6.83
C LEU A 211 -29.09 -14.08 5.43
N ILE A 212 -28.45 -14.62 4.39
CA ILE A 212 -28.81 -14.38 2.99
C ILE A 212 -30.25 -14.86 2.72
N CYS A 213 -30.60 -16.06 3.17
CA CYS A 213 -31.95 -16.59 3.02
C CYS A 213 -32.98 -15.75 3.79
N SER A 214 -32.62 -15.24 4.97
CA SER A 214 -33.51 -14.39 5.79
C SER A 214 -33.71 -12.99 5.21
N THR A 215 -32.75 -12.51 4.41
CA THR A 215 -32.77 -11.18 3.77
C THR A 215 -33.10 -11.22 2.28
N TYR A 216 -33.53 -12.39 1.78
CA TYR A 216 -33.86 -12.61 0.37
C TYR A 216 -32.76 -12.15 -0.61
N GLY A 217 -31.49 -12.40 -0.26
CA GLY A 217 -30.35 -12.10 -1.14
C GLY A 217 -29.75 -10.70 -0.98
N HIS A 218 -30.42 -9.76 -0.30
CA HIS A 218 -29.94 -8.38 -0.15
C HIS A 218 -28.83 -8.26 0.91
N THR A 219 -27.64 -8.80 0.60
CA THR A 219 -26.52 -8.88 1.54
C THR A 219 -25.20 -8.45 0.90
N LEU A 220 -24.45 -7.60 1.60
CA LEU A 220 -23.03 -7.35 1.33
C LEU A 220 -22.19 -8.05 2.41
N VAL A 221 -21.29 -8.94 2.01
CA VAL A 221 -20.39 -9.63 2.92
C VAL A 221 -18.98 -9.09 2.76
N LEU A 222 -18.39 -8.60 3.85
CA LEU A 222 -17.03 -8.05 3.86
C LEU A 222 -16.05 -9.03 4.53
N PHE A 223 -14.97 -9.36 3.83
CA PHE A 223 -13.90 -10.21 4.35
C PHE A 223 -12.60 -9.43 4.51
N THR A 224 -11.84 -9.77 5.55
CA THR A 224 -10.47 -9.27 5.74
C THR A 224 -9.42 -10.12 5.04
N SER A 225 -9.81 -11.20 4.35
CA SER A 225 -8.93 -12.14 3.65
C SER A 225 -9.59 -12.67 2.39
N TYR A 226 -8.89 -12.55 1.26
CA TYR A 226 -9.33 -13.10 -0.03
C TYR A 226 -9.41 -14.62 -0.03
N THR A 227 -8.51 -15.30 0.68
CA THR A 227 -8.52 -16.77 0.78
C THR A 227 -9.78 -17.26 1.48
N LEU A 228 -10.19 -16.59 2.55
CA LEU A 228 -11.43 -16.93 3.26
C LEU A 228 -12.66 -16.61 2.41
N MET A 229 -12.69 -15.44 1.76
CA MET A 229 -13.75 -15.04 0.83
C MET A 229 -13.96 -16.09 -0.26
N GLY A 230 -12.89 -16.48 -0.97
CA GLY A 230 -12.96 -17.47 -2.04
C GLY A 230 -13.39 -18.86 -1.53
N SER A 231 -12.92 -19.27 -0.35
CA SER A 231 -13.33 -20.55 0.26
C SER A 231 -14.83 -20.56 0.59
N VAL A 232 -15.34 -19.48 1.18
CA VAL A 232 -16.77 -19.33 1.48
C VAL A 232 -17.60 -19.25 0.20
N TYR A 233 -17.13 -18.50 -0.81
CA TYR A 233 -17.79 -18.41 -2.10
C TYR A 233 -17.97 -19.79 -2.73
N GLN A 234 -16.93 -20.62 -2.78
CA GLN A 234 -17.03 -21.97 -3.34
C GLN A 234 -18.02 -22.87 -2.58
N ILE A 235 -18.15 -22.71 -1.26
CA ILE A 235 -19.12 -23.47 -0.46
C ILE A 235 -20.56 -23.03 -0.77
N LEU A 236 -20.77 -21.73 -1.00
CA LEU A 236 -22.12 -21.15 -1.13
C LEU A 236 -22.66 -21.13 -2.56
N ARG A 237 -21.80 -21.11 -3.59
CA ARG A 237 -22.16 -20.87 -4.99
C ARG A 237 -23.28 -21.79 -5.52
N ASP A 238 -23.36 -23.02 -5.03
CA ASP A 238 -24.33 -24.04 -5.48
C ASP A 238 -25.50 -24.22 -4.47
N GLY A 239 -25.48 -23.50 -3.35
CA GLY A 239 -26.39 -23.67 -2.21
C GLY A 239 -27.34 -22.49 -1.95
N ILE A 240 -27.30 -21.44 -2.77
CA ILE A 240 -28.08 -20.21 -2.58
C ILE A 240 -28.95 -19.92 -3.82
N PRO A 241 -30.24 -19.57 -3.66
CA PRO A 241 -31.14 -19.28 -4.78
C PRO A 241 -31.04 -17.84 -5.32
N PHE A 242 -29.94 -17.14 -5.04
CA PHE A 242 -29.74 -15.73 -5.38
C PHE A 242 -28.42 -15.56 -6.15
N PRO A 243 -28.31 -14.57 -7.06
CA PRO A 243 -27.07 -14.29 -7.76
C PRO A 243 -25.98 -13.85 -6.78
N MET A 244 -24.76 -14.30 -7.02
CA MET A 244 -23.59 -13.91 -6.22
C MET A 244 -22.57 -13.23 -7.13
N VAL A 245 -21.99 -12.14 -6.65
CA VAL A 245 -20.88 -11.43 -7.29
C VAL A 245 -19.71 -11.39 -6.31
N GLU A 246 -18.58 -11.94 -6.73
CA GLU A 246 -17.33 -11.88 -5.99
C GLU A 246 -16.50 -10.72 -6.52
N VAL A 247 -16.00 -9.82 -5.66
CA VAL A 247 -15.22 -8.64 -6.10
C VAL A 247 -13.79 -8.74 -5.56
N TRP A 248 -12.83 -8.70 -6.47
CA TRP A 248 -11.39 -8.77 -6.20
C TRP A 248 -10.75 -7.37 -6.26
N ARG A 249 -9.51 -7.25 -5.77
CA ARG A 249 -8.80 -5.96 -5.61
C ARG A 249 -8.67 -5.11 -6.89
N HIS A 250 -8.99 -5.67 -8.06
CA HIS A 250 -8.89 -5.03 -9.38
C HIS A 250 -10.05 -5.35 -10.33
N SER A 251 -11.20 -5.83 -9.84
CA SER A 251 -12.34 -6.19 -10.72
C SER A 251 -13.42 -5.11 -10.80
N GLN A 252 -13.02 -3.86 -11.07
CA GLN A 252 -13.97 -2.76 -11.32
C GLN A 252 -14.94 -3.08 -12.50
N GLU A 253 -14.52 -3.94 -13.43
CA GLU A 253 -15.34 -4.41 -14.55
C GLU A 253 -16.48 -5.36 -14.14
N GLU A 254 -16.40 -6.03 -12.98
CA GLU A 254 -17.44 -6.97 -12.52
C GLU A 254 -18.68 -6.28 -11.94
N ILE A 255 -18.56 -5.02 -11.51
CA ILE A 255 -19.67 -4.23 -10.94
C ILE A 255 -20.57 -3.65 -12.06
N LEU A 256 -20.09 -3.61 -13.30
CA LEU A 256 -20.78 -3.01 -14.46
C LEU A 256 -21.54 -4.04 -15.32
N ARG A 257 -21.57 -5.33 -14.93
CA ARG A 257 -22.32 -6.40 -15.60
C ARG A 257 -23.66 -6.65 -14.91
#